data_AF-A0A5C6NLM9-F1
#
_entry.id   AF-A0A5C6NLM9-F1
#
_cell.length_a   1.000
_cell.length_b   1.000
_cell.length_c   1.000
_cell.angle_alpha   90.00
_cell.angle_beta   90.00
_cell.angle_gamma   90.00
#
_symmetry.space_group_name_H-M   'P 1'
#
loop_
_entity.id
_entity.type
_entity.pdbx_description
1 polymer ?
#
loop_
_entity_poly.entity_id
_entity_poly.type
_entity_poly.pdbx_seq_one_letter_code
_entity_poly.pdbx_strand_id
1 'polypeptide(L)'
;MASPRRPPEEEIEKKLTAYRRGSRFWRMLIFCQGGPGHLYLLKNKVATFAKVEKEEDMSQFWRRLSRFMSKINPEPNLIHIMGCYVLGNPNGEKLFQKLKNLMRPYSVEFESPLELSAQGKEMIEMYFDFRLYRLWKTRQHSKLLDYEEFL
;
A
#
# COMPACT_ATOMS: atom_id res chain seq x y z
N MET A 1 -1.90 -19.99 -19.16
CA MET A 1 -0.73 -19.63 -18.32
C MET A 1 -0.83 -18.16 -17.96
N ALA A 2 -1.09 -17.82 -16.69
CA ALA A 2 -1.07 -16.42 -16.27
C ALA A 2 0.35 -15.86 -16.41
N SER A 3 0.51 -14.76 -17.15
CA SER A 3 1.78 -14.01 -17.22
C SER A 3 2.34 -13.81 -15.81
N PRO A 4 3.64 -13.99 -15.57
CA PRO A 4 4.23 -13.62 -14.28
C PRO A 4 3.87 -12.16 -14.02
N ARG A 5 3.11 -11.90 -12.94
CA ARG A 5 2.75 -10.53 -12.56
C ARG A 5 4.08 -9.82 -12.27
N ARG A 6 4.35 -8.73 -12.99
CA ARG A 6 5.54 -7.90 -12.78
C ARG A 6 5.64 -7.48 -11.31
N PRO A 7 6.87 -7.34 -10.76
CA PRO A 7 7.07 -6.77 -9.44
C PRO A 7 6.33 -5.42 -9.32
N PRO A 8 5.65 -5.15 -8.20
CA PRO A 8 4.88 -3.91 -8.05
C PRO A 8 5.70 -2.65 -8.31
N GLU A 9 6.99 -2.65 -8.01
CA GLU A 9 7.90 -1.53 -8.24
C GLU A 9 8.05 -1.15 -9.72
N GLU A 10 8.06 -2.11 -10.65
CA GLU A 10 8.21 -1.85 -12.09
C GLU A 10 6.96 -1.16 -12.64
N GLU A 11 5.79 -1.55 -12.16
CA GLU A 11 4.52 -0.94 -12.56
C GLU A 11 4.40 0.48 -12.02
N ILE A 12 4.91 0.74 -10.81
CA ILE A 12 4.99 2.10 -10.24
C ILE A 12 5.91 2.98 -11.08
N GLU A 13 7.12 2.51 -11.40
CA GLU A 13 8.07 3.26 -12.22
C GLU A 13 7.50 3.58 -13.61
N LYS A 14 6.86 2.60 -14.24
CA LYS A 14 6.20 2.76 -15.54
C LYS A 14 5.12 3.84 -15.48
N LYS A 15 4.25 3.81 -14.46
CA LYS A 15 3.16 4.79 -14.29
C LYS A 15 3.70 6.21 -14.04
N LEU A 16 4.71 6.35 -13.19
CA LEU A 16 5.35 7.65 -12.94
C LEU A 16 6.01 8.20 -14.19
N THR A 17 6.71 7.36 -14.95
CA THR A 17 7.38 7.76 -16.19
C THR A 17 6.39 8.14 -17.27
N ALA A 18 5.28 7.41 -17.39
CA ALA A 18 4.20 7.71 -18.32
C ALA A 18 3.49 9.04 -18.01
N TYR A 19 3.36 9.39 -16.72
CA TYR A 19 2.87 10.70 -16.32
C TYR A 19 3.87 11.81 -16.71
N ARG A 20 5.11 11.70 -16.26
CA ARG A 20 6.23 12.55 -16.67
C ARG A 20 7.55 11.92 -16.23
N ARG A 21 8.53 11.82 -17.14
CA ARG A 21 9.86 11.31 -16.80
C ARG A 21 10.47 12.06 -15.61
N GLY A 22 10.95 11.31 -14.62
CA GLY A 22 11.52 11.85 -13.39
C GLY A 22 10.50 12.17 -12.29
N SER A 23 9.21 11.88 -12.50
CA SER A 23 8.18 12.07 -11.47
C SER A 23 8.46 11.25 -10.22
N ARG A 24 8.14 11.85 -9.08
CA ARG A 24 8.17 11.24 -7.74
C ARG A 24 6.81 11.48 -7.09
N PHE A 25 6.36 10.56 -6.25
CA PHE A 25 5.13 10.77 -5.49
C PHE A 25 5.44 11.36 -4.12
N TRP A 26 4.50 12.14 -3.60
CA TRP A 26 4.52 12.61 -2.21
C TRP A 26 3.60 11.79 -1.32
N ARG A 27 2.45 11.39 -1.87
CA ARG A 27 1.45 10.58 -1.18
C ARG A 27 1.12 9.35 -2.01
N MET A 28 0.99 8.21 -1.35
CA MET A 28 0.63 6.95 -1.98
C MET A 28 -0.35 6.21 -1.08
N LEU A 29 -1.40 5.65 -1.69
CA LEU A 29 -2.26 4.69 -1.04
C LEU A 29 -1.84 3.27 -1.42
N ILE A 30 -1.68 2.41 -0.42
CA ILE A 30 -1.60 0.96 -0.59
C ILE A 30 -2.86 0.34 -0.01
N PHE A 31 -3.66 -0.24 -0.90
CA PHE A 31 -4.85 -1.00 -0.52
C PHE A 31 -4.49 -2.48 -0.45
N CYS A 32 -4.48 -3.05 0.75
CA CYS A 32 -4.11 -4.45 0.96
C CYS A 32 -4.87 -5.10 2.13
N GLN A 33 -4.90 -6.44 2.11
CA GLN A 33 -5.40 -7.22 3.23
C GLN A 33 -4.38 -7.24 4.37
N GLY A 34 -4.85 -7.53 5.58
CA GLY A 34 -4.03 -7.57 6.78
C GLY A 34 -4.87 -7.68 8.04
N GLY A 35 -4.24 -7.42 9.18
CA GLY A 35 -4.89 -7.35 10.47
C GLY A 35 -3.99 -6.66 11.49
N PRO A 36 -4.35 -6.68 12.79
CA PRO A 36 -3.57 -6.01 13.82
C PRO A 36 -2.10 -6.46 13.81
N GLY A 37 -1.19 -5.54 13.50
CA GLY A 37 0.26 -5.77 13.47
C GLY A 37 0.83 -6.45 12.22
N HIS A 38 0.06 -6.69 11.15
CA HIS A 38 0.58 -7.34 9.95
C HIS A 38 -0.13 -6.94 8.63
N LEU A 39 0.59 -7.09 7.52
CA LEU A 39 0.14 -6.74 6.17
C LEU A 39 0.41 -7.86 5.15
N TYR A 40 -0.52 -8.10 4.24
CA TYR A 40 -0.36 -8.98 3.08
C TYR A 40 -0.10 -8.15 1.82
N LEU A 41 1.12 -7.64 1.69
CA LEU A 41 1.53 -6.78 0.57
C LEU A 41 2.12 -7.56 -0.60
N LEU A 42 2.99 -8.51 -0.30
CA LEU A 42 3.65 -9.35 -1.28
C LEU A 42 2.95 -10.71 -1.30
N LYS A 43 2.80 -11.28 -2.51
CA LYS A 43 2.11 -12.56 -2.68
C LYS A 43 2.76 -13.62 -1.78
N ASN A 44 1.93 -14.31 -1.00
CA ASN A 44 2.33 -15.36 -0.05
C ASN A 44 3.27 -14.89 1.07
N LYS A 45 3.28 -13.58 1.38
CA LYS A 45 4.18 -13.00 2.38
C LYS A 45 3.44 -12.09 3.34
N VAL A 46 3.67 -12.35 4.62
CA VAL A 46 3.10 -11.59 5.73
C VAL A 46 4.15 -10.65 6.26
N ALA A 47 3.98 -9.35 6.02
CA ALA A 47 4.84 -8.33 6.59
C ALA A 47 4.43 -8.07 8.04
N THR A 48 5.29 -8.47 8.97
CA THR A 48 5.23 -8.14 10.40
C THR A 48 6.48 -7.36 10.78
N PHE A 49 6.47 -6.70 11.93
CA PHE A 49 7.66 -5.95 12.39
C PHE A 49 8.91 -6.83 12.51
N ALA A 50 8.75 -8.13 12.83
CA ALA A 50 9.85 -9.07 12.97
C ALA A 50 10.37 -9.57 11.62
N LYS A 51 9.50 -9.70 10.61
CA LYS A 51 9.86 -10.21 9.29
C LYS A 51 10.45 -9.15 8.40
N VAL A 52 9.97 -7.91 8.48
CA VAL A 52 10.37 -6.85 7.54
C VAL A 52 11.88 -6.54 7.60
N GLU A 53 12.53 -6.74 8.75
CA GLU A 53 13.98 -6.58 8.89
C GLU A 53 14.78 -7.86 8.59
N LYS A 54 14.17 -9.03 8.75
CA LYS A 54 14.85 -10.33 8.62
C LYS A 54 14.75 -10.91 7.21
N GLU A 55 13.66 -10.63 6.50
CA GLU A 55 13.41 -11.12 5.15
C GLU A 55 13.88 -10.05 4.16
N GLU A 56 15.03 -10.30 3.52
CA GLU A 56 15.74 -9.35 2.66
C GLU A 56 14.86 -8.82 1.52
N ASP A 57 14.05 -9.69 0.92
CA ASP A 57 13.16 -9.30 -0.18
C ASP A 57 12.02 -8.35 0.26
N MET A 58 11.46 -8.52 1.45
CA MET A 58 10.53 -7.55 2.04
C MET A 58 11.25 -6.22 2.30
N SER A 59 12.46 -6.28 2.85
CA SER A 59 13.28 -5.10 3.09
C SER A 59 13.59 -4.34 1.79
N GLN A 60 13.99 -5.05 0.74
CA GLN A 60 14.33 -4.47 -0.56
C GLN A 60 13.14 -3.82 -1.23
N PHE A 61 11.95 -4.41 -1.12
CA PHE A 61 10.73 -3.81 -1.67
C PHE A 61 10.52 -2.38 -1.14
N TRP A 62 10.54 -2.19 0.18
CA TRP A 62 10.32 -0.86 0.79
C TRP A 62 11.47 0.11 0.52
N ARG A 63 12.73 -0.37 0.51
CA ARG A 63 13.90 0.44 0.12
C ARG A 63 13.82 0.89 -1.34
N ARG A 64 13.30 0.06 -2.24
CA ARG A 64 13.08 0.44 -3.65
C ARG A 64 11.90 1.40 -3.78
N LEU A 65 10.81 1.13 -3.08
CA LEU A 65 9.63 1.99 -3.06
C LEU A 65 9.97 3.42 -2.64
N SER A 66 10.79 3.58 -1.59
CA SER A 66 11.18 4.91 -1.09
C SER A 66 11.93 5.74 -2.14
N ARG A 67 12.62 5.11 -3.10
CA ARG A 67 13.34 5.84 -4.18
C ARG A 67 12.40 6.57 -5.13
N PHE A 68 11.12 6.20 -5.17
CA PHE A 68 10.11 6.88 -5.95
C PHE A 68 9.45 8.06 -5.23
N MET A 69 9.81 8.30 -3.97
CA MET A 69 9.30 9.41 -3.17
C MET A 69 10.04 10.73 -3.41
N SER A 70 9.37 11.83 -3.13
CA SER A 70 9.95 13.17 -3.21
C SER A 70 10.95 13.42 -2.06
N LYS A 71 12.02 14.16 -2.36
CA LYS A 71 12.95 14.72 -1.34
C LYS A 71 12.84 16.24 -1.20
N ILE A 72 11.98 16.86 -2.00
CA ILE A 72 11.90 18.33 -2.13
C ILE A 72 10.89 18.90 -1.14
N ASN A 73 9.89 18.09 -0.74
CA ASN A 73 8.85 18.57 0.16
C ASN A 73 9.42 18.76 1.58
N PRO A 74 9.07 19.87 2.26
CA PRO A 74 9.47 20.08 3.65
C PRO A 74 8.76 19.09 4.59
N GLU A 75 7.55 18.67 4.21
CA GLU A 75 6.76 17.67 4.93
C GLU A 75 7.16 16.23 4.55
N PRO A 76 7.04 15.26 5.47
CA PRO A 76 7.24 13.86 5.17
C PRO A 76 6.35 13.37 4.01
N ASN A 77 6.84 12.37 3.28
CA ASN A 77 6.01 11.63 2.32
C ASN A 77 5.00 10.78 3.09
N LEU A 78 3.80 10.60 2.55
CA LEU A 78 2.74 9.84 3.22
C LEU A 78 2.48 8.53 2.48
N ILE A 79 2.53 7.43 3.23
CA ILE A 79 1.96 6.14 2.79
C ILE A 79 0.69 5.89 3.60
N HIS A 80 -0.42 5.89 2.90
CA HIS A 80 -1.70 5.50 3.44
C HIS A 80 -1.89 3.99 3.27
N ILE A 81 -2.29 3.31 4.33
CA ILE A 81 -2.61 1.88 4.33
C ILE A 81 -4.11 1.75 4.54
N MET A 82 -4.81 1.15 3.58
CA MET A 82 -6.24 0.85 3.69
C MET A 82 -6.54 -0.61 3.38
N GLY A 83 -7.74 -1.05 3.76
CA GLY A 83 -8.23 -2.42 3.57
C GLY A 83 -7.94 -3.36 4.76
N CYS A 84 -7.33 -2.85 5.83
CA CYS A 84 -7.07 -3.59 7.06
C CYS A 84 -6.89 -2.67 8.28
N TYR A 85 -6.89 -3.26 9.48
CA TYR A 85 -6.72 -2.54 10.75
C TYR A 85 -5.35 -2.85 11.38
N VAL A 86 -4.28 -2.32 10.80
CA VAL A 86 -2.89 -2.60 11.24
C VAL A 86 -2.62 -2.07 12.64
N LEU A 87 -3.11 -0.87 12.94
CA LEU A 87 -2.92 -0.19 14.22
C LEU A 87 -3.81 -0.71 15.35
N GLY A 88 -4.50 -1.84 15.15
CA GLY A 88 -5.33 -2.45 16.20
C GLY A 88 -4.58 -3.02 17.39
N ASN A 89 -3.25 -3.02 17.35
CA ASN A 89 -2.40 -3.40 18.49
C ASN A 89 -1.03 -2.68 18.43
N PRO A 90 -0.23 -2.72 19.51
CA PRO A 90 1.09 -2.08 19.56
C PRO A 90 2.11 -2.62 18.54
N ASN A 91 1.88 -3.82 17.99
CA ASN A 91 2.76 -4.37 16.95
C ASN A 91 2.60 -3.63 15.61
N GLY A 92 1.43 -3.02 15.36
CA GLY A 92 1.20 -2.15 14.21
C GLY A 92 2.08 -0.92 14.23
N GLU A 93 2.17 -0.24 15.37
CA GLU A 93 3.06 0.91 15.56
C GLU A 93 4.52 0.51 15.36
N LYS A 94 4.94 -0.61 15.95
CA LYS A 94 6.30 -1.15 15.74
C LYS A 94 6.58 -1.44 14.27
N LEU A 95 5.64 -2.04 13.55
CA LEU A 95 5.76 -2.29 12.11
C LEU A 95 5.98 -0.99 11.35
N PHE A 96 5.14 0.02 11.57
CA PHE A 96 5.28 1.32 10.91
C PHE A 96 6.62 1.99 11.25
N GLN A 97 7.05 1.97 12.51
CA GLN A 97 8.35 2.51 12.89
C GLN A 97 9.53 1.79 12.19
N LYS A 98 9.47 0.45 12.07
CA LYS A 98 10.48 -0.30 11.31
C LYS A 98 10.49 0.08 9.83
N LEU A 99 9.32 0.23 9.21
CA LEU A 99 9.20 0.66 7.82
C LEU A 99 9.77 2.06 7.59
N LYS A 100 9.45 3.03 8.46
CA LYS A 100 10.02 4.39 8.40
C LYS A 100 11.54 4.37 8.44
N ASN A 101 12.11 3.59 9.36
CA ASN A 101 13.57 3.47 9.47
C ASN A 101 14.20 2.82 8.22
N LEU A 102 13.56 1.80 7.68
CA LEU A 102 14.00 1.10 6.48
C LEU A 102 14.01 2.02 5.24
N MET A 103 13.07 2.97 5.18
CA MET A 103 12.88 3.89 4.06
C MET A 103 13.79 5.13 4.10
N ARG A 104 14.61 5.30 5.14
CA ARG A 104 15.64 6.37 5.19
C ARG A 104 16.57 6.30 3.96
N PRO A 105 17.03 7.44 3.42
CA PRO A 105 16.93 8.80 3.97
C PRO A 105 15.63 9.55 3.61
N TYR A 106 14.64 8.90 3.00
CA TYR A 106 13.38 9.56 2.69
C TYR A 106 12.57 9.73 3.97
N SER A 107 12.09 10.95 4.24
CA SER A 107 11.16 11.20 5.34
C SER A 107 9.80 10.64 4.96
N VAL A 108 9.30 9.68 5.73
CA VAL A 108 8.05 8.96 5.45
C VAL A 108 7.23 8.81 6.72
N GLU A 109 5.94 9.09 6.60
CA GLU A 109 4.92 8.88 7.60
C GLU A 109 3.86 7.88 7.10
N PHE A 110 3.24 7.16 8.03
CA PHE A 110 2.24 6.14 7.73
C PHE A 110 0.91 6.48 8.39
N GLU A 111 -0.17 6.42 7.62
CA GLU A 111 -1.53 6.60 8.12
C GLU A 111 -2.36 5.36 7.75
N SER A 112 -3.23 4.94 8.67
CA SER A 112 -4.07 3.74 8.47
C SER A 112 -5.45 3.95 9.10
N PRO A 113 -6.26 4.91 8.62
CA PRO A 113 -7.59 5.13 9.17
C PRO A 113 -8.49 3.92 8.94
N LEU A 114 -9.47 3.74 9.81
CA LEU A 114 -10.50 2.74 9.61
C LEU A 114 -11.32 3.08 8.37
N GLU A 115 -11.49 2.14 7.45
CA GLU A 115 -12.16 2.35 6.16
C GLU A 115 -13.58 2.94 6.30
N LEU A 116 -14.31 2.52 7.34
CA LEU A 116 -15.69 2.98 7.61
C LEU A 116 -15.77 4.28 8.44
N SER A 117 -14.63 4.86 8.83
CA SER A 117 -14.59 6.13 9.55
C SER A 117 -14.71 7.33 8.61
N ALA A 118 -14.99 8.52 9.15
CA ALA A 118 -14.98 9.76 8.38
C ALA A 118 -13.63 10.00 7.69
N GLN A 119 -12.52 9.79 8.42
CA GLN A 119 -11.16 9.88 7.87
C GLN A 119 -10.92 8.83 6.77
N GLY A 120 -11.45 7.62 6.92
CA GLY A 120 -11.38 6.58 5.90
C GLY A 120 -12.12 6.98 4.62
N LYS A 121 -13.30 7.59 4.77
CA LYS A 121 -14.07 8.12 3.63
C LYS A 121 -13.32 9.23 2.89
N GLU A 122 -12.80 10.22 3.63
CA GLU A 122 -11.97 11.30 3.04
C GLU A 122 -10.76 10.73 2.30
N MET A 123 -10.13 9.69 2.87
CA MET A 123 -9.00 9.02 2.25
C MET A 123 -9.39 8.27 0.96
N ILE A 124 -10.55 7.60 0.92
CA ILE A 124 -11.05 6.99 -0.32
C ILE A 124 -11.27 8.06 -1.39
N GLU A 125 -11.94 9.16 -1.03
CA GLU A 125 -12.26 10.27 -1.94
C GLU A 125 -11.00 10.98 -2.47
N MET A 126 -9.88 10.94 -1.73
CA MET A 126 -8.59 11.48 -2.18
C MET A 126 -7.97 10.67 -3.35
N TYR A 127 -8.15 9.35 -3.38
CA TYR A 127 -7.48 8.48 -4.36
C TYR A 127 -8.41 7.87 -5.41
N PHE A 128 -9.71 7.83 -5.15
CA PHE A 128 -10.69 7.15 -5.99
C PHE A 128 -11.95 7.98 -6.20
N ASP A 129 -12.63 7.76 -7.33
CA ASP A 129 -14.05 8.09 -7.41
C ASP A 129 -14.82 7.20 -6.43
N PHE A 130 -15.49 7.83 -5.46
CA PHE A 130 -16.18 7.15 -4.37
C PHE A 130 -17.24 6.14 -4.86
N ARG A 131 -17.94 6.43 -5.96
CA ARG A 131 -18.98 5.54 -6.51
C ARG A 131 -18.35 4.31 -7.14
N LEU A 132 -17.28 4.50 -7.91
CA LEU A 132 -16.54 3.38 -8.51
C LEU A 132 -15.89 2.51 -7.44
N TYR A 133 -15.32 3.12 -6.40
CA TYR A 133 -14.79 2.39 -5.25
C TYR A 133 -15.86 1.53 -4.57
N ARG A 134 -17.03 2.10 -4.28
CA ARG A 134 -18.15 1.37 -3.66
C ARG A 134 -18.62 0.22 -4.55
N LEU A 135 -18.77 0.44 -5.86
CA LEU A 135 -19.13 -0.61 -6.81
C LEU A 135 -18.09 -1.74 -6.80
N TRP A 136 -16.80 -1.41 -6.86
CA TRP A 136 -15.72 -2.39 -6.78
C TRP A 136 -15.76 -3.19 -5.46
N LYS A 137 -15.96 -2.53 -4.31
CA LYS A 137 -16.08 -3.22 -3.01
C LYS A 137 -17.27 -4.17 -2.96
N THR A 138 -18.44 -3.77 -3.47
CA THR A 138 -19.62 -4.67 -3.51
C THR A 138 -19.37 -5.92 -4.34
N ARG A 139 -18.60 -5.80 -5.42
CA ARG A 139 -18.18 -6.94 -6.25
C ARG A 139 -17.26 -7.91 -5.51
N GLN A 140 -16.37 -7.42 -4.63
CA GLN A 140 -15.49 -8.29 -3.83
C GLN A 140 -16.26 -9.17 -2.82
N HIS A 141 -17.42 -8.73 -2.34
CA HIS A 141 -18.27 -9.48 -1.41
C HIS A 141 -19.33 -10.34 -2.11
N SER A 142 -19.52 -10.15 -3.42
CA SER A 142 -20.48 -10.92 -4.19
C SER A 142 -19.85 -12.26 -4.59
N LYS A 143 -20.38 -13.37 -4.06
CA LYS A 143 -20.01 -14.74 -4.46
C LYS A 143 -20.45 -15.10 -5.91
N LEU A 144 -21.03 -14.16 -6.66
CA LEU A 144 -21.57 -14.39 -8.00
C LEU A 144 -20.54 -14.25 -9.13
N LEU A 145 -19.29 -13.84 -8.84
CA LEU A 145 -18.28 -13.62 -9.88
C LEU A 145 -17.54 -14.88 -10.35
N ASP A 146 -17.77 -16.04 -9.73
CA ASP A 146 -17.23 -17.32 -10.23
C ASP A 146 -17.95 -17.82 -11.50
N TYR A 147 -18.96 -17.10 -12.02
CA TYR A 147 -19.72 -17.49 -13.22
C TYR A 147 -19.30 -16.81 -14.53
N GLU A 148 -18.44 -15.79 -14.52
CA GLU A 148 -17.98 -15.14 -15.77
C GLU A 148 -16.71 -15.79 -16.37
N GLU A 149 -16.24 -16.92 -15.84
CA GLU A 149 -15.14 -17.72 -16.44
C GLU A 149 -15.66 -18.83 -17.39
N PHE A 150 -16.97 -18.87 -17.68
CA PHE A 150 -17.61 -19.89 -18.54
C PHE A 150 -18.35 -19.35 -19.78
N LEU A 151 -18.00 -18.15 -20.27
CA LEU A 151 -18.47 -17.64 -21.58
C LEU A 151 -17.31 -17.32 -22.52
#